data_AF-A0A3S3G2K1-F1
#
_entry.id   AF-A0A3S3G2K1-F1
#
_cell.length_a   1.000
_cell.length_b   1.000
_cell.length_c   1.000
_cell.angle_alpha   90.00
_cell.angle_beta   90.00
_cell.angle_gamma   90.00
#
_symmetry.space_group_name_H-M   'P 1'
#
loop_
_entity.id
_entity.type
_entity.pdbx_description
1 polymer ?
#
loop_
_entity_poly.entity_id
_entity_poly.type
_entity_poly.pdbx_seq_one_letter_code
_entity_poly.pdbx_strand_id
1 'polypeptide(L)' 'MTEAFERLSAISPLPAHLRGGVVAIGNFDGVHR' A
#
# COMPACT_ATOMS: atom_id res chain seq x y z
N MET A 1 -11.57 7.53 14.18
CA MET A 1 -11.85 6.54 13.13
C MET A 1 -10.50 6.06 12.63
N THR A 2 -10.18 4.78 12.80
CA THR A 2 -8.99 4.17 12.21
C THR A 2 -9.23 4.06 10.71
N GLU A 3 -8.35 4.63 9.87
CA GLU A 3 -8.45 4.41 8.42
C GLU A 3 -8.18 2.94 8.11
N ALA A 4 -8.97 2.37 7.19
CA ALA A 4 -8.82 0.98 6.75
C ALA A 4 -7.53 0.73 5.94
N PHE A 5 -6.89 1.80 5.45
CA PHE A 5 -5.67 1.75 4.62
C PHE A 5 -4.72 2.89 4.98
N GLU A 6 -3.42 2.62 4.98
CA GLU A 6 -2.36 3.64 5.10
C GLU A 6 -2.00 4.15 3.69
N ARG A 7 -2.02 5.48 3.49
CA ARG A 7 -1.57 6.10 2.24
C ARG A 7 -0.08 6.39 2.30
N LEU A 8 0.67 5.77 1.39
CA LEU A 8 2.11 5.96 1.28
C LEU A 8 2.42 6.99 0.18
N SER A 9 3.38 7.88 0.45
CA SER A 9 3.88 8.80 -0.57
C SER A 9 4.91 8.10 -1.47
N ALA A 10 4.93 8.42 -2.77
CA ALA A 10 5.81 7.75 -3.73
C ALA A 10 7.31 8.09 -3.56
N ILE A 11 7.63 9.18 -2.85
CA ILE A 11 9.00 9.71 -2.71
C ILE A 11 9.64 9.42 -1.35
N SER A 12 8.85 9.01 -0.36
CA SER A 12 9.37 8.62 0.95
C SER A 12 9.75 7.13 0.95
N PRO A 13 10.82 6.74 1.65
CA PRO A 13 11.10 5.33 1.92
C PRO A 13 9.90 4.64 2.59
N LEU A 14 9.73 3.35 2.32
CA LEU A 14 8.69 2.55 2.95
C LEU A 14 8.88 2.53 4.48
N PRO A 15 7.82 2.73 5.29
CA PRO A 15 7.89 2.61 6.73
C PRO A 15 8.45 1.27 7.21
N ALA A 16 9.18 1.28 8.33
CA ALA A 16 9.87 0.10 8.83
C ALA A 16 8.92 -1.05 9.22
N HIS A 17 7.70 -0.75 9.67
CA HIS A 17 6.70 -1.76 10.05
C HIS A 17 6.13 -2.54 8.87
N LEU A 18 6.37 -2.10 7.63
CA LEU A 18 5.93 -2.78 6.41
C LEU A 18 7.02 -3.66 5.77
N ARG A 19 8.22 -3.73 6.36
CA ARG A 19 9.32 -4.57 5.85
C ARG A 19 8.97 -6.05 5.94
N GLY A 20 9.41 -6.82 4.93
CA GLY A 20 9.06 -8.24 4.80
C GLY A 20 7.67 -8.49 4.23
N GLY A 21 6.91 -7.42 3.92
CA GLY A 21 5.64 -7.53 3.21
C GLY A 21 5.80 -8.01 1.77
N VAL A 22 4.70 -8.52 1.21
CA VAL A 22 4.60 -8.95 -0.18
C VAL A 22 3.72 -7.98 -0.93
N VAL A 23 4.13 -7.60 -2.14
CA VAL A 23 3.38 -6.70 -3.01
C VAL A 23 2.78 -7.51 -4.16
N ALA A 24 1.49 -7.33 -4.41
CA ALA A 24 0.88 -7.77 -5.65
C ALA A 24 0.97 -6.63 -6.68
N ILE A 25 1.55 -6.91 -7.85
CA ILE A 25 1.71 -5.95 -8.94
C ILE A 25 0.98 -6.51 -10.16
N GLY A 26 0.13 -5.70 -10.78
CA GLY A 26 -0.68 -6.11 -11.92
C GLY A 26 -1.56 -4.96 -12.41
N ASN A 27 -2.41 -5.23 -13.40
CA ASN A 27 -3.25 -4.20 -14.03
C ASN A 27 -4.26 -3.59 -13.04
N PHE A 28 -4.81 -4.39 -12.11
CA PHE A 28 -5.84 -4.01 -11.12
C PHE A 28 -7.02 -3.17 -11.62
N ASP A 29 -7.13 -2.93 -12.92
CA ASP A 29 -8.24 -2.23 -13.54
C ASP A 29 -9.54 -2.97 -13.25
N GLY A 30 -10.58 -2.22 -12.87
CA GLY A 30 -11.85 -2.77 -12.39
C GLY A 30 -11.91 -3.15 -10.90
N VAL A 31 -10.80 -3.14 -10.15
CA VAL A 31 -10.80 -3.38 -8.69
C VAL A 31 -11.15 -2.11 -7.93
N HIS A 32 -12.23 -2.18 -7.15
CA HIS A 32 -12.74 -1.08 -6.34
C HIS A 32 -13.13 -1.58 -4.94
N ARG A 33 -13.37 -0.65 -4.01
CA ARG A 33 -13.82 -0.99 -2.64
C ARG A 33 -15.30 -1.40 -2.61
#